data_AF-G0LJM2-F1
#
_entry.id   AF-G0LJM2-F1
#
_cell.length_a   1.000
_cell.length_b   1.000
_cell.length_c   1.000
_cell.angle_alpha   90.00
_cell.angle_beta   90.00
_cell.angle_gamma   90.00
#
_symmetry.space_group_name_H-M   'P 1'
#
loop_
_entity.id
_entity.type
_entity.pdbx_description
1 polymer ?
#
loop_
_entity_poly.entity_id
_entity_poly.type
_entity_poly.pdbx_seq_one_letter_code
_entity_poly.pdbx_strand_id
1 'polypeptide(L)'
;MSADRAALEAALDRGEEEGGNVEFKERLSREVHLADGRLESLAAQLRHRILSGDGTAMYVIGVTDDGGIAGISADAFSESMDVLSVLAEEAGAHIEDVETWGVGTETERGRVGVATLNEGSMLNVDDDHIVVGTAGHVDHGKSTLVGSLVTGTADDGQGQTRGFLDVQPHEVERGLSADLSYAVYGFTDTDTVHMDNPHRKSDRARVVEESDRLVSFVDTVGHEPWLRTTIRGLVGQRLDYGLLVVAADDGPTKTTREHLGILLAMELPTVVAITKVDMVDTDRVAEVERAVERLLRDVGRTPFLIERHGVAAAVDELSDSVVPILRTSAVTMTGLDELDSMFESLPKTTNHDRDDFRMYIDRTYSVTGVGAVASGTVGSGSVEAGDELQIGPMPDGSFRDVEVRSIEMHYHRVDRAEAGRIVGIALKGVDEEDIERGMALLPAENDPTAVRSFEAEIMVLNHPTRIRDGYEPVVHLQTASEAVIFHPDEGQLLPGDTGTATVEFKFRQYLVEEGQRFVFREGQSKGVGTVTDVTTHIDLSD
;
A
#
# COMPACT_ATOMS: atom_id res chain seq x y z
N MET A 1 23.76 -5.99 -22.20
CA MET A 1 24.46 -7.16 -21.63
C MET A 1 25.79 -6.66 -21.11
N SER A 2 25.85 -6.32 -19.82
CA SER A 2 27.11 -6.04 -19.12
C SER A 2 27.86 -7.36 -18.94
N ALA A 3 29.18 -7.29 -19.05
CA ALA A 3 30.11 -8.42 -19.20
C ALA A 3 30.73 -8.86 -17.87
N ASP A 4 30.10 -8.54 -16.74
CA ASP A 4 30.62 -8.92 -15.44
C ASP A 4 29.94 -10.20 -14.95
N ARG A 5 30.71 -11.29 -14.94
CA ARG A 5 30.34 -12.60 -14.38
C ARG A 5 31.08 -12.84 -13.07
N ALA A 6 31.60 -11.79 -12.42
CA ALA A 6 32.43 -11.92 -11.22
C ALA A 6 31.77 -12.77 -10.13
N ALA A 7 30.46 -12.65 -9.90
CA ALA A 7 29.73 -13.46 -8.92
C ALA A 7 29.69 -14.94 -9.30
N LEU A 8 29.38 -15.26 -10.56
CA LEU A 8 29.41 -16.63 -11.08
C LEU A 8 30.83 -17.22 -11.06
N GLU A 9 31.84 -16.47 -11.52
CA GLU A 9 33.24 -16.89 -11.53
C GLU A 9 33.74 -17.13 -10.10
N ALA A 10 33.41 -16.25 -9.15
CA ALA A 10 33.77 -16.42 -7.74
C ALA A 10 33.08 -17.63 -7.11
N ALA A 11 31.81 -17.89 -7.43
CA ALA A 11 31.08 -19.06 -6.93
C ALA A 11 31.64 -20.37 -7.52
N LEU A 12 31.99 -20.37 -8.81
CA LEU A 12 32.63 -21.51 -9.47
C LEU A 12 34.05 -21.77 -8.94
N ASP A 13 34.83 -20.73 -8.67
CA ASP A 13 36.18 -20.83 -8.12
C ASP A 13 36.19 -21.34 -6.67
N ARG A 14 35.16 -20.99 -5.88
CA ARG A 14 34.97 -21.54 -4.53
C ARG A 14 34.60 -23.02 -4.58
N GLY A 15 33.81 -23.43 -5.57
CA GLY A 15 33.42 -24.81 -5.77
C GLY A 15 32.35 -25.30 -4.78
N GLU A 16 31.74 -26.44 -5.08
CA GLU A 16 30.88 -27.15 -4.13
C GLU A 16 31.76 -27.94 -3.14
N GLU A 17 31.67 -27.58 -1.85
CA GLU A 17 32.33 -28.29 -0.76
C GLU A 17 31.30 -29.02 0.10
N GLU A 18 31.65 -30.24 0.56
CA GLU A 18 30.82 -31.02 1.48
C GLU A 18 30.74 -30.30 2.84
N GLY A 19 29.58 -29.70 3.14
CA GLY A 19 29.38 -28.85 4.33
C GLY A 19 29.82 -27.39 4.15
N GLY A 20 30.17 -26.95 2.94
CA GLY A 20 30.41 -25.54 2.63
C GLY A 20 29.11 -24.75 2.42
N ASN A 21 29.22 -23.46 2.14
CA ASN A 21 28.05 -22.61 1.90
C ASN A 21 27.66 -22.46 0.42
N VAL A 22 28.33 -23.16 -0.50
CA VAL A 22 28.04 -23.16 -1.94
C VAL A 22 27.50 -24.53 -2.38
N GLU A 23 26.37 -24.56 -3.09
CA GLU A 23 25.76 -25.76 -3.70
C GLU A 23 25.64 -25.58 -5.22
N PHE A 24 26.00 -26.59 -6.01
CA PHE A 24 25.73 -26.60 -7.44
C PHE A 24 24.52 -27.49 -7.76
N LYS A 25 23.68 -27.01 -8.68
CA LYS A 25 22.55 -27.78 -9.22
C LYS A 25 22.38 -27.50 -10.69
N GLU A 26 22.22 -28.57 -11.47
CA GLU A 26 21.85 -28.40 -12.87
C GLU A 26 20.44 -27.81 -12.98
N ARG A 27 19.49 -28.36 -12.19
CA ARG A 27 18.13 -27.84 -12.02
C ARG A 27 17.48 -28.40 -10.76
N LEU A 28 16.47 -27.71 -10.27
CA LEU A 28 15.52 -28.17 -9.26
C LEU A 28 14.14 -28.32 -9.93
N SER A 29 13.33 -29.27 -9.45
CA SER A 29 12.00 -29.52 -10.02
C SER A 29 11.03 -29.98 -8.94
N ARG A 30 9.77 -29.57 -9.05
CA ARG A 30 8.76 -29.80 -8.02
C ARG A 30 8.53 -31.30 -7.80
N GLU A 31 8.40 -32.05 -8.89
CA GLU A 31 8.14 -33.51 -8.85
C GLU A 31 9.22 -34.32 -8.11
N VAL A 32 10.48 -33.87 -8.18
CA VAL A 32 11.61 -34.64 -7.64
C VAL A 32 12.04 -34.11 -6.27
N HIS A 33 12.09 -32.79 -6.11
CA HIS A 33 12.74 -32.16 -4.96
C HIS A 33 11.75 -31.78 -3.85
N LEU A 34 10.46 -31.60 -4.19
CA LEU A 34 9.39 -31.37 -3.21
C LEU A 34 8.60 -32.64 -2.88
N ALA A 35 9.06 -33.81 -3.32
CA ALA A 35 8.45 -35.08 -2.96
C ALA A 35 8.63 -35.37 -1.46
N ASP A 36 7.63 -36.02 -0.85
CA ASP A 36 7.59 -36.35 0.58
C ASP A 36 8.90 -36.99 1.08
N GLY A 37 9.48 -36.42 2.14
CA GLY A 37 10.75 -36.84 2.74
C GLY A 37 12.03 -36.36 2.05
N ARG A 38 11.95 -35.94 0.77
CA ARG A 38 13.10 -35.30 0.08
C ARG A 38 13.20 -33.81 0.38
N LEU A 39 12.05 -33.13 0.50
CA LEU A 39 11.96 -31.74 0.93
C LEU A 39 12.69 -31.53 2.26
N GLU A 40 12.31 -32.29 3.29
CA GLU A 40 12.86 -32.20 4.66
C GLU A 40 14.38 -32.40 4.67
N SER A 41 14.89 -33.35 3.87
CA SER A 41 16.31 -33.62 3.75
C SER A 41 17.07 -32.47 3.10
N LEU A 42 16.51 -31.87 2.04
CA LEU A 42 17.13 -30.76 1.32
C LEU A 42 17.06 -29.46 2.14
N ALA A 43 15.96 -29.21 2.84
CA ALA A 43 15.83 -28.07 3.75
C ALA A 43 16.82 -28.17 4.92
N ALA A 44 17.01 -29.36 5.50
CA ALA A 44 18.03 -29.60 6.52
C ALA A 44 19.45 -29.37 5.99
N GLN A 45 19.71 -29.76 4.74
CA GLN A 45 20.99 -29.50 4.08
C GLN A 45 21.20 -28.00 3.87
N LEU A 46 20.21 -27.27 3.34
CA LEU A 46 20.27 -25.83 3.14
C LEU A 46 20.52 -25.09 4.46
N ARG A 47 19.77 -25.44 5.52
CA ARG A 47 19.96 -24.87 6.86
C ARG A 47 21.40 -25.06 7.37
N HIS A 48 21.98 -26.24 7.14
CA HIS A 48 23.38 -26.49 7.49
C HIS A 48 24.37 -25.63 6.68
N ARG A 49 24.10 -25.40 5.39
CA ARG A 49 24.94 -24.56 4.52
C ARG A 49 24.92 -23.10 4.95
N ILE A 50 23.74 -22.57 5.30
CA ILE A 50 23.57 -21.22 5.82
C ILE A 50 24.38 -21.03 7.11
N LEU A 51 24.24 -21.95 8.06
CA LEU A 51 25.01 -21.93 9.31
C LEU A 51 26.52 -22.01 9.08
N SER A 52 26.95 -22.72 8.03
CA SER A 52 28.37 -22.87 7.69
C SER A 52 28.95 -21.65 6.96
N GLY A 53 28.09 -20.79 6.42
CA GLY A 53 28.45 -19.56 5.74
C GLY A 53 28.15 -18.29 6.52
N ASP A 54 28.15 -18.35 7.86
CA ASP A 54 27.86 -17.23 8.76
C ASP A 54 26.52 -16.52 8.46
N GLY A 55 25.48 -17.31 8.15
CA GLY A 55 24.15 -16.80 7.85
C GLY A 55 23.84 -16.67 6.35
N THR A 56 24.77 -17.05 5.46
CA THR A 56 24.58 -16.96 3.99
C THR A 56 24.97 -18.25 3.26
N ALA A 57 24.15 -18.69 2.32
CA ALA A 57 24.43 -19.77 1.37
C ALA A 57 24.30 -19.29 -0.09
N MET A 58 24.95 -19.96 -1.03
CA MET A 58 24.84 -19.69 -2.47
C MET A 58 24.46 -20.97 -3.22
N TYR A 59 23.42 -20.89 -4.04
CA TYR A 59 23.00 -21.95 -4.95
C TYR A 59 23.28 -21.54 -6.38
N VAL A 60 24.18 -22.25 -7.05
CA VAL A 60 24.51 -22.01 -8.45
C VAL A 60 23.70 -22.95 -9.33
N ILE A 61 22.70 -22.39 -10.01
CA ILE A 61 21.72 -23.11 -10.81
C ILE A 61 22.09 -23.07 -12.30
N GLY A 62 21.92 -24.20 -13.00
CA GLY A 62 22.35 -24.35 -14.39
C GLY A 62 23.82 -24.76 -14.51
N VAL A 63 24.40 -25.32 -13.45
CA VAL A 63 25.77 -25.80 -13.35
C VAL A 63 25.77 -27.27 -12.92
N THR A 64 26.61 -28.09 -13.53
CA THR A 64 26.78 -29.50 -13.14
C THR A 64 27.49 -29.61 -11.79
N ASP A 65 27.38 -30.74 -11.09
CA ASP A 65 28.05 -30.97 -9.81
C ASP A 65 29.59 -30.74 -9.85
N ASP A 66 30.23 -30.92 -11.01
CA ASP A 66 31.67 -30.64 -11.21
C ASP A 66 32.01 -29.15 -11.54
N GLY A 67 31.03 -28.22 -11.44
CA GLY A 67 31.23 -26.80 -11.75
C GLY A 67 31.17 -26.43 -13.24
N GLY A 68 30.73 -27.34 -14.11
CA GLY A 68 30.54 -27.09 -15.54
C GLY A 68 29.25 -26.32 -15.82
N ILE A 69 29.33 -25.25 -16.63
CA ILE A 69 28.13 -24.50 -17.06
C ILE A 69 27.30 -25.37 -18.01
N ALA A 70 26.17 -25.88 -17.53
CA ALA A 70 25.23 -26.66 -18.34
C ALA A 70 24.29 -25.73 -19.13
N GLY A 71 23.73 -24.73 -18.44
CA GLY A 71 22.69 -23.86 -18.98
C GLY A 71 21.35 -24.58 -19.15
N ILE A 72 20.30 -24.06 -18.50
CA ILE A 72 18.95 -24.66 -18.55
C ILE A 72 17.95 -23.73 -19.24
N SER A 73 16.79 -24.25 -19.68
CA SER A 73 15.75 -23.39 -20.27
C SER A 73 15.24 -22.36 -19.25
N ALA A 74 14.65 -21.26 -19.73
CA ALA A 74 14.06 -20.24 -18.86
C ALA A 74 13.00 -20.84 -17.92
N ASP A 75 12.13 -21.70 -18.45
CA ASP A 75 11.09 -22.38 -17.67
C ASP A 75 11.68 -23.27 -16.57
N ALA A 76 12.74 -24.03 -16.89
CA ALA A 76 13.40 -24.90 -15.91
C ALA A 76 14.15 -24.08 -14.85
N PHE A 77 14.68 -22.91 -15.21
CA PHE A 77 15.30 -22.00 -14.26
C PHE A 77 14.26 -21.40 -13.31
N SER A 78 13.12 -20.95 -13.85
CA SER A 78 11.99 -20.46 -13.06
C SER A 78 11.49 -21.51 -12.09
N GLU A 79 11.24 -22.74 -12.56
CA GLU A 79 10.83 -23.85 -11.70
C GLU A 79 11.90 -24.14 -10.61
N SER A 80 13.18 -23.97 -10.94
CA SER A 80 14.24 -24.17 -9.97
C SER A 80 14.24 -23.13 -8.85
N MET A 81 13.90 -21.87 -9.17
CA MET A 81 13.75 -20.80 -8.17
C MET A 81 12.54 -21.05 -7.27
N ASP A 82 11.41 -21.48 -7.83
CA ASP A 82 10.22 -21.84 -7.03
C ASP A 82 10.53 -22.92 -6.00
N VAL A 83 11.22 -23.98 -6.44
CA VAL A 83 11.59 -25.10 -5.57
C VAL A 83 12.60 -24.65 -4.51
N LEU A 84 13.57 -23.81 -4.90
CA LEU A 84 14.56 -23.26 -3.98
C LEU A 84 13.91 -22.35 -2.92
N SER A 85 12.90 -21.58 -3.29
CA SER A 85 12.12 -20.73 -2.37
C SER A 85 11.43 -21.58 -1.30
N VAL A 86 10.72 -22.65 -1.70
CA VAL A 86 10.07 -23.58 -0.74
C VAL A 86 11.11 -24.24 0.17
N LEU A 87 12.28 -24.59 -0.36
CA LEU A 87 13.38 -25.15 0.44
C LEU A 87 13.94 -24.13 1.44
N ALA A 88 14.06 -22.87 1.05
CA ALA A 88 14.53 -21.79 1.89
C ALA A 88 13.56 -21.53 3.04
N GLU A 89 12.27 -21.43 2.75
CA GLU A 89 11.21 -21.27 3.75
C GLU A 89 11.25 -22.40 4.79
N GLU A 90 11.26 -23.66 4.34
CA GLU A 90 11.34 -24.82 5.23
C GLU A 90 12.67 -24.83 6.03
N ALA A 91 13.75 -24.27 5.47
CA ALA A 91 15.03 -24.13 6.14
C ALA A 91 15.08 -22.98 7.17
N GLY A 92 14.10 -22.07 7.19
CA GLY A 92 14.13 -20.83 7.99
C GLY A 92 15.01 -19.75 7.36
N ALA A 93 14.97 -19.65 6.04
CA ALA A 93 15.84 -18.83 5.22
C ALA A 93 15.07 -18.18 4.05
N HIS A 94 15.74 -17.33 3.29
CA HIS A 94 15.20 -16.78 2.05
C HIS A 94 16.24 -16.52 0.99
N ILE A 95 15.79 -16.30 -0.24
CA ILE A 95 16.64 -15.89 -1.35
C ILE A 95 16.78 -14.37 -1.30
N GLU A 96 17.96 -13.85 -0.95
CA GLU A 96 18.25 -12.42 -0.90
C GLU A 96 18.39 -11.82 -2.31
N ASP A 97 19.08 -12.52 -3.21
CA ASP A 97 19.42 -12.03 -4.54
C ASP A 97 19.56 -13.19 -5.54
N VAL A 98 19.26 -12.92 -6.81
CA VAL A 98 19.45 -13.87 -7.91
C VAL A 98 20.07 -13.17 -9.12
N GLU A 99 21.36 -13.41 -9.33
CA GLU A 99 22.03 -12.98 -10.54
C GLU A 99 21.91 -14.04 -11.64
N THR A 100 21.52 -13.64 -12.86
CA THR A 100 21.35 -14.57 -14.00
C THR A 100 22.12 -14.15 -15.24
N TRP A 101 22.62 -15.15 -15.98
CA TRP A 101 23.34 -14.95 -17.23
C TRP A 101 22.85 -15.91 -18.32
N GLY A 102 22.76 -15.41 -19.55
CA GLY A 102 22.58 -16.24 -20.73
C GLY A 102 23.85 -16.99 -21.10
N VAL A 103 23.72 -18.28 -21.43
CA VAL A 103 24.80 -19.17 -21.88
C VAL A 103 24.37 -19.91 -23.14
N GLY A 104 25.31 -20.19 -24.05
CA GLY A 104 25.03 -20.85 -25.33
C GLY A 104 25.07 -19.92 -26.54
N THR A 105 24.68 -20.44 -27.71
CA THR A 105 24.72 -19.72 -29.01
C THR A 105 23.40 -19.02 -29.31
N GLU A 106 23.31 -18.20 -30.36
CA GLU A 106 22.07 -17.49 -30.71
C GLU A 106 20.85 -18.40 -30.89
N THR A 107 21.04 -19.68 -31.18
CA THR A 107 20.00 -20.68 -31.43
C THR A 107 19.68 -21.60 -30.25
N GLU A 108 20.56 -21.71 -29.25
CA GLU A 108 20.37 -22.53 -28.04
C GLU A 108 20.80 -21.71 -26.83
N ARG A 109 19.88 -20.90 -26.29
CA ARG A 109 20.11 -20.03 -25.13
C ARG A 109 19.64 -20.74 -23.86
N GLY A 110 20.59 -21.17 -23.04
CA GLY A 110 20.36 -21.58 -21.65
C GLY A 110 20.56 -20.40 -20.68
N ARG A 111 20.08 -20.56 -19.46
CA ARG A 111 20.31 -19.68 -18.31
C ARG A 111 21.16 -20.39 -17.28
N VAL A 112 22.05 -19.63 -16.66
CA VAL A 112 22.78 -19.99 -15.44
C VAL A 112 22.57 -18.86 -14.44
N GLY A 113 22.54 -19.14 -13.15
CA GLY A 113 22.39 -18.11 -12.14
C GLY A 113 22.96 -18.49 -10.80
N VAL A 114 23.22 -17.49 -9.97
CA VAL A 114 23.64 -17.64 -8.58
C VAL A 114 22.54 -17.03 -7.73
N ALA A 115 21.91 -17.86 -6.90
CA ALA A 115 20.98 -17.42 -5.88
C ALA A 115 21.72 -17.33 -4.54
N THR A 116 21.70 -16.16 -3.91
CA THR A 116 22.22 -15.93 -2.56
C THR A 116 21.07 -16.10 -1.58
N LEU A 117 21.25 -16.92 -0.54
CA LEU A 117 20.26 -17.20 0.48
C LEU A 117 20.76 -16.75 1.85
N ASN A 118 19.93 -16.10 2.64
CA ASN A 118 20.27 -15.68 3.99
C ASN A 118 19.39 -16.33 5.06
N GLU A 119 19.95 -16.45 6.27
CA GLU A 119 19.24 -16.81 7.49
C GLU A 119 18.17 -15.76 7.81
N GLY A 120 17.04 -16.24 8.32
CA GLY A 120 15.87 -15.42 8.56
C GLY A 120 14.81 -15.72 7.51
N SER A 121 13.55 -15.65 7.92
CA SER A 121 12.48 -15.57 6.94
C SER A 121 12.78 -14.40 6.02
N MET A 122 12.57 -14.59 4.71
CA MET A 122 12.26 -13.46 3.82
C MET A 122 11.20 -12.73 4.61
N LEU A 123 11.30 -11.42 4.73
CA LEU A 123 10.13 -10.68 5.15
C LEU A 123 8.93 -11.30 4.43
N ASN A 124 8.05 -11.98 5.16
CA ASN A 124 6.69 -12.17 4.71
C ASN A 124 6.10 -10.76 4.86
N VAL A 125 6.56 -9.82 4.02
CA VAL A 125 6.15 -8.40 4.04
C VAL A 125 4.63 -8.30 3.84
N ASP A 126 3.99 -9.40 3.44
CA ASP A 126 2.61 -9.47 3.01
C ASP A 126 1.65 -9.21 4.18
N ASP A 127 1.97 -9.71 5.39
CA ASP A 127 1.23 -9.43 6.64
C ASP A 127 1.86 -8.33 7.51
N ASP A 128 3.10 -7.93 7.19
CA ASP A 128 3.93 -7.07 8.02
C ASP A 128 4.05 -5.63 7.51
N HIS A 129 3.25 -5.22 6.51
CA HIS A 129 3.15 -3.82 6.10
C HIS A 129 1.73 -3.28 6.19
N ILE A 130 1.43 -2.40 7.12
CA ILE A 130 0.12 -1.73 7.20
C ILE A 130 0.16 -0.29 6.66
N VAL A 131 -0.96 0.14 6.07
CA VAL A 131 -1.14 1.50 5.55
C VAL A 131 -2.23 2.22 6.36
N VAL A 132 -1.87 3.33 6.99
CA VAL A 132 -2.75 4.10 7.87
C VAL A 132 -3.05 5.47 7.25
N GLY A 133 -4.32 5.77 6.99
CA GLY A 133 -4.73 7.09 6.54
C GLY A 133 -5.09 8.01 7.69
N THR A 134 -4.48 9.19 7.77
CA THR A 134 -4.89 10.18 8.78
C THR A 134 -6.16 10.89 8.34
N ALA A 135 -7.02 11.29 9.28
CA ALA A 135 -8.18 12.12 8.99
C ALA A 135 -8.48 13.04 10.18
N GLY A 136 -8.92 14.26 9.91
CA GLY A 136 -9.29 15.21 10.98
C GLY A 136 -9.22 16.66 10.52
N HIS A 137 -9.69 17.58 11.36
CA HIS A 137 -9.71 19.01 11.05
C HIS A 137 -8.31 19.59 10.83
N VAL A 138 -8.25 20.78 10.22
CA VAL A 138 -7.02 21.58 10.16
C VAL A 138 -6.57 21.91 11.59
N ASP A 139 -5.26 22.04 11.78
CA ASP A 139 -4.64 22.34 13.06
C ASP A 139 -4.85 21.32 14.19
N HIS A 140 -5.51 20.19 13.93
CA HIS A 140 -5.59 19.10 14.91
C HIS A 140 -4.28 18.32 15.08
N GLY A 141 -3.23 18.66 14.33
CA GLY A 141 -1.90 18.07 14.49
C GLY A 141 -1.73 16.69 13.85
N LYS A 142 -2.47 16.36 12.79
CA LYS A 142 -2.30 15.10 12.01
C LYS A 142 -0.85 14.91 11.55
N SER A 143 -0.37 15.84 10.74
CA SER A 143 0.98 15.81 10.17
C SER A 143 2.07 15.93 11.24
N THR A 144 1.83 16.69 12.31
CA THR A 144 2.75 16.79 13.45
C THR A 144 2.84 15.45 14.20
N LEU A 145 1.71 14.78 14.44
CA LEU A 145 1.68 13.46 15.07
C LEU A 145 2.41 12.42 14.22
N VAL A 146 2.12 12.35 12.92
CA VAL A 146 2.81 11.45 11.98
C VAL A 146 4.31 11.75 11.93
N GLY A 147 4.69 13.02 11.86
CA GLY A 147 6.10 13.42 11.84
C GLY A 147 6.85 12.98 13.11
N SER A 148 6.21 13.10 14.29
CA SER A 148 6.80 12.65 15.55
C SER A 148 6.92 11.13 15.67
N LEU A 149 5.92 10.37 15.20
CA LEU A 149 6.00 8.90 15.13
C LEU A 149 7.14 8.46 14.23
N VAL A 150 7.18 9.01 13.01
CA VAL A 150 8.14 8.58 11.98
C VAL A 150 9.59 8.91 12.35
N THR A 151 9.82 9.99 13.10
CA THR A 151 11.16 10.38 13.53
C THR A 151 11.53 9.92 14.93
N GLY A 152 10.56 9.50 15.75
CA GLY A 152 10.77 9.28 17.18
C GLY A 152 11.13 10.57 17.94
N THR A 153 10.86 11.76 17.36
CA THR A 153 11.25 13.04 17.95
C THR A 153 10.06 13.91 18.36
N ALA A 154 10.23 14.60 19.49
CA ALA A 154 9.26 15.56 20.00
C ALA A 154 9.17 16.79 19.09
N ASP A 155 7.95 17.23 18.81
CA ASP A 155 7.70 18.50 18.14
C ASP A 155 8.01 19.69 19.06
N ASP A 156 8.42 20.81 18.46
CA ASP A 156 8.72 22.05 19.17
C ASP A 156 7.47 22.89 19.52
N GLY A 157 6.28 22.37 19.22
CA GLY A 157 4.99 23.05 19.37
C GLY A 157 4.72 24.08 18.28
N GLN A 158 5.61 24.22 17.29
CA GLN A 158 5.46 25.07 16.11
C GLN A 158 5.35 24.24 14.82
N GLY A 159 5.26 22.91 14.92
CA GLY A 159 5.13 22.02 13.79
C GLY A 159 6.46 21.77 13.07
N GLN A 160 7.58 21.75 13.80
CA GLN A 160 8.86 21.27 13.28
C GLN A 160 8.73 19.90 12.61
N THR A 161 8.03 18.94 13.24
CA THR A 161 7.89 17.60 12.69
C THR A 161 6.93 17.55 11.50
N ARG A 162 5.94 18.46 11.42
CA ARG A 162 5.13 18.65 10.20
C ARG A 162 6.00 19.02 9.00
N GLY A 163 7.03 19.86 9.20
CA GLY A 163 7.91 20.31 8.12
C GLY A 163 8.58 19.17 7.34
N PHE A 164 8.68 17.98 7.93
CA PHE A 164 9.18 16.77 7.28
C PHE A 164 8.22 16.17 6.24
N LEU A 165 6.93 16.47 6.37
CA LEU A 165 5.87 15.99 5.51
C LEU A 165 5.45 17.02 4.45
N ASP A 166 5.82 18.28 4.63
CA ASP A 166 5.58 19.35 3.65
C ASP A 166 6.48 19.11 2.40
N VAL A 167 5.85 18.75 1.28
CA VAL A 167 6.52 18.40 0.02
C VAL A 167 6.66 19.63 -0.89
N GLN A 168 5.77 20.61 -0.75
CA GLN A 168 5.72 21.78 -1.61
C GLN A 168 6.28 23.04 -0.92
N PRO A 169 6.98 23.93 -1.64
CA PRO A 169 7.51 25.17 -1.06
C PRO A 169 6.48 26.05 -0.36
N HIS A 170 5.24 26.07 -0.86
CA HIS A 170 4.15 26.86 -0.29
C HIS A 170 3.52 26.22 0.97
N GLU A 171 3.65 24.90 1.14
CA GLU A 171 3.25 24.23 2.39
C GLU A 171 4.17 24.67 3.52
N VAL A 172 5.48 24.67 3.27
CA VAL A 172 6.51 25.14 4.21
C VAL A 172 6.35 26.63 4.56
N GLU A 173 6.09 27.48 3.58
CA GLU A 173 5.93 28.94 3.79
C GLU A 173 4.68 29.26 4.64
N ARG A 174 3.58 28.52 4.42
CA ARG A 174 2.27 28.81 5.03
C ARG A 174 1.95 27.96 6.26
N GLY A 175 2.70 26.88 6.48
CA GLY A 175 2.41 25.87 7.49
C GLY A 175 1.10 25.12 7.26
N LEU A 176 0.70 24.93 6.00
CA LEU A 176 -0.56 24.29 5.62
C LEU A 176 -0.30 23.24 4.54
N SER A 177 -0.52 21.97 4.86
CA SER A 177 -0.45 20.86 3.90
C SER A 177 -1.51 21.03 2.80
N ALA A 178 -1.14 20.80 1.55
CA ALA A 178 -1.95 21.06 0.37
C ALA A 178 -2.10 19.83 -0.54
N ASP A 179 -1.15 18.89 -0.47
CA ASP A 179 -1.24 17.57 -1.12
C ASP A 179 -1.07 16.42 -0.10
N LEU A 180 -1.31 15.19 -0.55
CA LEU A 180 -1.01 13.98 0.22
C LEU A 180 0.49 13.85 0.43
N SER A 181 0.87 13.63 1.69
CA SER A 181 2.22 13.25 2.05
C SER A 181 2.26 11.79 2.48
N TYR A 182 3.38 11.14 2.18
CA TYR A 182 3.63 9.74 2.50
C TYR A 182 4.81 9.67 3.45
N ALA A 183 4.62 8.99 4.56
CA ALA A 183 5.63 8.77 5.59
C ALA A 183 5.71 7.28 5.89
N VAL A 184 6.87 6.81 6.33
CA VAL A 184 7.08 5.40 6.66
C VAL A 184 8.05 5.30 7.83
N TYR A 185 7.76 4.38 8.74
CA TYR A 185 8.66 3.90 9.77
C TYR A 185 8.41 2.40 9.91
N GLY A 186 9.26 1.71 10.66
CA GLY A 186 9.09 0.28 10.85
C GLY A 186 9.53 -0.20 12.21
N PHE A 187 9.53 -1.51 12.37
CA PHE A 187 9.90 -2.22 13.58
C PHE A 187 10.84 -3.35 13.22
N THR A 188 11.76 -3.62 14.13
CA THR A 188 12.51 -4.87 14.19
C THR A 188 11.97 -5.71 15.34
N ASP A 189 12.43 -6.95 15.49
CA ASP A 189 12.16 -7.79 16.67
C ASP A 189 12.35 -7.10 18.04
N THR A 190 13.18 -6.05 18.13
CA THR A 190 13.54 -5.40 19.40
C THR A 190 13.27 -3.91 19.48
N ASP A 191 13.26 -3.19 18.35
CA ASP A 191 13.28 -1.73 18.34
C ASP A 191 12.50 -1.14 17.15
N THR A 192 11.95 0.06 17.37
CA THR A 192 11.35 0.88 16.31
C THR A 192 12.42 1.50 15.41
N VAL A 193 12.28 1.33 14.09
CA VAL A 193 13.15 1.90 13.06
C VAL A 193 12.59 3.25 12.60
N HIS A 194 13.05 4.31 13.26
CA HIS A 194 12.68 5.68 12.90
C HIS A 194 13.57 6.27 11.79
N MET A 195 13.08 7.34 11.18
CA MET A 195 13.84 8.19 10.28
C MET A 195 14.77 9.15 11.04
N ASP A 196 16.06 9.12 10.72
CA ASP A 196 17.06 10.06 11.22
C ASP A 196 16.91 11.46 10.59
N ASN A 197 16.58 11.50 9.29
CA ASN A 197 16.40 12.73 8.54
C ASN A 197 15.36 12.54 7.43
N PRO A 198 14.11 12.97 7.66
CA PRO A 198 13.00 12.79 6.72
C PRO A 198 13.18 13.41 5.33
N HIS A 199 14.09 14.38 5.18
CA HIS A 199 14.41 15.00 3.90
C HIS A 199 15.40 14.18 3.06
N ARG A 200 16.05 13.17 3.65
CA ARG A 200 17.00 12.30 2.94
C ARG A 200 16.26 11.08 2.39
N LYS A 201 16.22 10.99 1.06
CA LYS A 201 15.63 9.83 0.37
C LYS A 201 16.28 8.49 0.78
N SER A 202 17.59 8.48 1.01
CA SER A 202 18.33 7.30 1.46
C SER A 202 17.91 6.80 2.84
N ASP A 203 17.38 7.69 3.69
CA ASP A 203 16.93 7.32 5.02
C ASP A 203 15.57 6.62 4.99
N ARG A 204 14.68 7.02 4.06
CA ARG A 204 13.45 6.27 3.77
C ARG A 204 13.76 4.88 3.25
N ALA A 205 14.76 4.77 2.37
CA ALA A 205 15.19 3.49 1.84
C ALA A 205 15.76 2.58 2.95
N ARG A 206 16.56 3.14 3.87
CA ARG A 206 17.10 2.42 5.02
C ARG A 206 15.99 1.85 5.91
N VAL A 207 14.98 2.66 6.25
CA VAL A 207 13.83 2.18 7.04
C VAL A 207 13.17 0.98 6.38
N VAL A 208 12.95 1.03 5.06
CA VAL A 208 12.34 -0.09 4.32
C VAL A 208 13.24 -1.33 4.32
N GLU A 209 14.56 -1.15 4.24
CA GLU A 209 15.54 -2.23 4.18
C GLU A 209 15.79 -2.91 5.54
N GLU A 210 15.76 -2.15 6.64
CA GLU A 210 16.12 -2.63 7.98
C GLU A 210 14.94 -3.12 8.83
N SER A 211 13.69 -2.92 8.40
CA SER A 211 12.52 -3.22 9.23
C SER A 211 11.91 -4.58 8.89
N ASP A 212 11.59 -5.36 9.94
CA ASP A 212 10.80 -6.59 9.90
C ASP A 212 9.30 -6.31 9.65
N ARG A 213 8.82 -5.15 10.13
CA ARG A 213 7.44 -4.66 9.94
C ARG A 213 7.43 -3.21 9.54
N LEU A 214 6.54 -2.81 8.63
CA LEU A 214 6.40 -1.44 8.14
C LEU A 214 5.03 -0.86 8.45
N VAL A 215 5.03 0.45 8.71
CA VAL A 215 3.81 1.26 8.80
C VAL A 215 3.99 2.47 7.89
N SER A 216 3.18 2.52 6.84
CA SER A 216 3.11 3.69 5.96
C SER A 216 1.91 4.56 6.32
N PHE A 217 2.13 5.86 6.42
CA PHE A 217 1.06 6.83 6.58
C PHE A 217 0.72 7.50 5.27
N VAL A 218 -0.58 7.58 4.99
CA VAL A 218 -1.15 8.53 4.02
C VAL A 218 -1.70 9.70 4.81
N ASP A 219 -0.88 10.74 4.98
CA ASP A 219 -1.30 11.91 5.73
C ASP A 219 -2.17 12.81 4.86
N THR A 220 -3.42 12.99 5.29
CA THR A 220 -4.41 13.76 4.53
C THR A 220 -4.51 15.21 4.98
N VAL A 221 -4.90 16.05 4.03
CA VAL A 221 -5.12 17.48 4.30
C VAL A 221 -6.35 17.66 5.21
N GLY A 222 -6.27 18.60 6.16
CA GLY A 222 -7.35 18.84 7.13
C GLY A 222 -8.30 19.98 6.81
N HIS A 223 -7.98 20.84 5.85
CA HIS A 223 -8.67 22.11 5.65
C HIS A 223 -9.67 22.02 4.49
N GLU A 224 -10.89 22.50 4.73
CA GLU A 224 -12.10 22.16 3.96
C GLU A 224 -11.98 22.34 2.43
N PRO A 225 -11.39 23.43 1.89
CA PRO A 225 -11.09 23.58 0.46
C PRO A 225 -10.36 22.41 -0.20
N TRP A 226 -9.57 21.64 0.54
CA TRP A 226 -8.79 20.51 0.05
C TRP A 226 -9.42 19.16 0.39
N LEU A 227 -10.71 19.11 0.74
CA LEU A 227 -11.44 17.87 0.94
C LEU A 227 -11.30 16.89 -0.24
N ARG A 228 -11.14 17.39 -1.48
CA ARG A 228 -10.83 16.56 -2.65
C ARG A 228 -9.55 15.73 -2.44
N THR A 229 -8.52 16.34 -1.87
CA THR A 229 -7.24 15.69 -1.57
C THR A 229 -7.40 14.69 -0.43
N THR A 230 -8.19 15.02 0.59
CA THR A 230 -8.50 14.09 1.69
C THR A 230 -9.22 12.84 1.18
N ILE A 231 -10.27 13.00 0.38
CA ILE A 231 -11.01 11.88 -0.21
C ILE A 231 -10.09 11.04 -1.11
N ARG A 232 -9.20 11.67 -1.89
CA ARG A 232 -8.18 10.94 -2.67
C ARG A 232 -7.32 10.03 -1.79
N GLY A 233 -6.87 10.51 -0.63
CA GLY A 233 -6.06 9.71 0.30
C GLY A 233 -6.84 8.58 0.94
N LEU A 234 -8.10 8.84 1.31
CA LEU A 234 -8.93 7.85 2.00
C LEU A 234 -9.52 6.78 1.08
N VAL A 235 -9.81 7.10 -0.18
CA VAL A 235 -10.46 6.20 -1.13
C VAL A 235 -9.47 5.53 -2.09
N GLY A 236 -8.41 6.23 -2.49
CA GLY A 236 -7.53 5.80 -3.58
C GLY A 236 -6.27 5.04 -3.18
N GLN A 237 -5.99 4.89 -1.88
CA GLN A 237 -4.70 4.39 -1.37
C GLN A 237 -4.80 3.05 -0.65
N ARG A 238 -5.90 2.30 -0.79
CA ARG A 238 -6.10 0.96 -0.17
C ARG A 238 -5.62 0.94 1.30
N LEU A 239 -6.22 1.81 2.11
CA LEU A 239 -5.86 1.93 3.52
C LEU A 239 -6.29 0.68 4.29
N ASP A 240 -5.44 0.24 5.22
CA ASP A 240 -5.80 -0.84 6.16
C ASP A 240 -6.55 -0.26 7.37
N TYR A 241 -6.18 0.95 7.81
CA TYR A 241 -6.73 1.61 9.00
C TYR A 241 -6.92 3.11 8.81
N GLY A 242 -7.92 3.67 9.51
CA GLY A 242 -8.13 5.10 9.64
C GLY A 242 -7.65 5.64 11.00
N LEU A 243 -6.82 6.69 11.01
CA LEU A 243 -6.43 7.41 12.22
C LEU A 243 -7.16 8.77 12.28
N LEU A 244 -8.25 8.84 13.05
CA LEU A 244 -9.00 10.07 13.26
C LEU A 244 -8.35 10.93 14.37
N VAL A 245 -7.89 12.12 14.01
CA VAL A 245 -7.17 13.03 14.91
C VAL A 245 -8.06 14.18 15.37
N VAL A 246 -8.20 14.32 16.69
CA VAL A 246 -9.03 15.33 17.35
C VAL A 246 -8.21 16.09 18.39
N ALA A 247 -8.07 17.39 18.28
CA ALA A 247 -7.28 18.15 19.25
C ALA A 247 -8.05 18.35 20.57
N ALA A 248 -7.36 18.27 21.70
CA ALA A 248 -7.94 18.44 23.03
C ALA A 248 -8.33 19.91 23.34
N ASP A 249 -7.69 20.88 22.69
CA ASP A 249 -8.05 22.30 22.78
C ASP A 249 -9.35 22.62 22.05
N ASP A 250 -9.62 21.98 20.90
CA ASP A 250 -10.82 22.25 20.08
C ASP A 250 -11.97 21.25 20.30
N GLY A 251 -11.67 19.95 20.20
CA GLY A 251 -12.65 18.86 20.24
C GLY A 251 -13.25 18.52 18.86
N PRO A 252 -14.32 17.70 18.80
CA PRO A 252 -14.88 17.23 17.53
C PRO A 252 -15.58 18.34 16.72
N THR A 253 -15.03 18.64 15.54
CA THR A 253 -15.55 19.66 14.61
C THR A 253 -16.53 19.10 13.57
N LYS A 254 -17.08 19.96 12.69
CA LYS A 254 -17.87 19.50 11.53
C LYS A 254 -17.03 18.63 10.59
N THR A 255 -15.80 19.05 10.28
CA THR A 255 -14.83 18.29 9.48
C THR A 255 -14.55 16.92 10.10
N THR A 256 -14.44 16.85 11.43
CA THR A 256 -14.23 15.59 12.16
C THR A 256 -15.37 14.59 11.87
N ARG A 257 -16.63 15.05 11.87
CA ARG A 257 -17.79 14.19 11.57
C ARG A 257 -17.84 13.76 10.11
N GLU A 258 -17.49 14.67 9.20
CA GLU A 258 -17.44 14.36 7.77
C GLU A 258 -16.36 13.30 7.47
N HIS A 259 -15.17 13.46 8.04
CA HIS A 259 -14.08 12.50 7.89
C HIS A 259 -14.39 11.15 8.54
N LEU A 260 -14.96 11.14 9.74
CA LEU A 260 -15.45 9.91 10.37
C LEU A 260 -16.49 9.21 9.48
N GLY A 261 -17.42 9.96 8.90
CA GLY A 261 -18.41 9.41 7.96
C GLY A 261 -17.78 8.75 6.75
N ILE A 262 -16.71 9.33 6.19
CA ILE A 262 -15.96 8.74 5.07
C ILE A 262 -15.24 7.47 5.50
N LEU A 263 -14.50 7.50 6.62
CA LEU A 263 -13.78 6.32 7.14
C LEU A 263 -14.73 5.14 7.36
N LEU A 264 -15.88 5.39 8.00
CA LEU A 264 -16.88 4.36 8.25
C LEU A 264 -17.56 3.85 6.99
N ALA A 265 -17.82 4.74 6.02
CA ALA A 265 -18.42 4.34 4.75
C ALA A 265 -17.49 3.48 3.89
N MET A 266 -16.19 3.73 3.98
CA MET A 266 -15.16 2.91 3.35
C MET A 266 -14.86 1.63 4.14
N GLU A 267 -15.59 1.39 5.26
CA GLU A 267 -15.40 0.23 6.14
C GLU A 267 -13.97 0.10 6.65
N LEU A 268 -13.34 1.25 6.95
CA LEU A 268 -12.01 1.27 7.53
C LEU A 268 -12.08 1.13 9.06
N PRO A 269 -11.45 0.10 9.65
CA PRO A 269 -11.26 0.04 11.09
C PRO A 269 -10.55 1.31 11.55
N THR A 270 -11.13 1.99 12.54
CA THR A 270 -10.75 3.36 12.89
C THR A 270 -10.22 3.43 14.31
N VAL A 271 -9.12 4.16 14.49
CA VAL A 271 -8.54 4.55 15.79
C VAL A 271 -8.67 6.06 15.95
N VAL A 272 -8.97 6.55 17.15
CA VAL A 272 -9.05 7.99 17.46
C VAL A 272 -7.89 8.41 18.35
N ALA A 273 -7.09 9.37 17.88
CA ALA A 273 -6.07 10.05 18.68
C ALA A 273 -6.55 11.44 19.11
N ILE A 274 -6.67 11.64 20.42
CA ILE A 274 -6.94 12.95 21.03
C ILE A 274 -5.60 13.65 21.26
N THR A 275 -5.21 14.54 20.34
CA THR A 275 -3.90 15.22 20.34
C THR A 275 -3.85 16.45 21.23
N LYS A 276 -2.65 17.00 21.43
CA LYS A 276 -2.38 18.25 22.17
C LYS A 276 -2.89 18.24 23.61
N VAL A 277 -2.86 17.08 24.27
CA VAL A 277 -3.29 16.98 25.67
C VAL A 277 -2.41 17.78 26.63
N ASP A 278 -1.20 18.15 26.22
CA ASP A 278 -0.28 19.02 26.94
C ASP A 278 -0.72 20.51 26.97
N MET A 279 -1.57 20.92 26.04
CA MET A 279 -2.01 22.32 25.89
C MET A 279 -3.19 22.70 26.80
N VAL A 280 -3.84 21.71 27.43
CA VAL A 280 -5.06 21.89 28.21
C VAL A 280 -4.99 21.14 29.55
N ASP A 281 -5.88 21.48 30.48
CA ASP A 281 -6.01 20.75 31.74
C ASP A 281 -6.75 19.41 31.57
N THR A 282 -6.62 18.54 32.57
CA THR A 282 -7.21 17.19 32.56
C THR A 282 -8.75 17.22 32.48
N ASP A 283 -9.39 18.27 33.00
CA ASP A 283 -10.85 18.42 32.95
C ASP A 283 -11.31 18.64 31.50
N ARG A 284 -10.58 19.49 30.75
CA ARG A 284 -10.83 19.73 29.33
C ARG A 284 -10.56 18.49 28.48
N VAL A 285 -9.47 17.75 28.73
CA VAL A 285 -9.21 16.46 28.03
C VAL A 285 -10.39 15.51 28.24
N ALA A 286 -10.87 15.35 29.47
CA ALA A 286 -12.00 14.48 29.77
C ALA A 286 -13.32 14.98 29.16
N GLU A 287 -13.50 16.29 28.97
CA GLU A 287 -14.65 16.85 28.25
C GLU A 287 -14.62 16.43 26.77
N VAL A 288 -13.47 16.59 26.12
CA VAL A 288 -13.28 16.24 24.70
C VAL A 288 -13.41 14.74 24.48
N GLU A 289 -12.83 13.91 25.35
CA GLU A 289 -12.98 12.45 25.30
C GLU A 289 -14.46 12.06 25.32
N ARG A 290 -15.25 12.60 26.26
CA ARG A 290 -16.71 12.34 26.30
C ARG A 290 -17.43 12.84 25.06
N ALA A 291 -16.95 13.91 24.42
CA ALA A 291 -17.53 14.41 23.17
C ALA A 291 -17.24 13.48 21.98
N VAL A 292 -16.01 12.96 21.88
CA VAL A 292 -15.62 11.93 20.91
C VAL A 292 -16.44 10.66 21.13
N GLU A 293 -16.55 10.17 22.37
CA GLU A 293 -17.34 8.98 22.66
C GLU A 293 -18.82 9.15 22.25
N ARG A 294 -19.43 10.33 22.50
CA ARG A 294 -20.80 10.62 22.04
C ARG A 294 -20.90 10.59 20.53
N LEU A 295 -19.96 11.22 19.83
CA LEU A 295 -19.91 11.22 18.38
C LEU A 295 -19.87 9.79 17.80
N LEU A 296 -19.03 8.91 18.37
CA LEU A 296 -18.93 7.52 17.94
C LEU A 296 -20.23 6.76 18.20
N ARG A 297 -20.85 6.93 19.37
CA ARG A 297 -22.14 6.30 19.69
C ARG A 297 -23.27 6.78 18.78
N ASP A 298 -23.27 8.05 18.39
CA ASP A 298 -24.28 8.64 17.49
C ASP A 298 -24.23 7.99 16.09
N VAL A 299 -23.07 7.48 15.67
CA VAL A 299 -22.88 6.75 14.41
C VAL A 299 -22.85 5.23 14.61
N GLY A 300 -23.33 4.74 15.76
CA GLY A 300 -23.45 3.31 16.04
C GLY A 300 -22.12 2.59 16.30
N ARG A 301 -21.08 3.32 16.74
CA ARG A 301 -19.78 2.76 17.12
C ARG A 301 -19.59 2.75 18.63
N THR A 302 -18.89 1.74 19.11
CA THR A 302 -18.58 1.56 20.54
C THR A 302 -17.20 2.13 20.83
N PRO A 303 -17.08 3.21 21.62
CA PRO A 303 -15.79 3.75 22.03
C PRO A 303 -15.06 2.80 22.99
N PHE A 304 -13.76 2.62 22.78
CA PHE A 304 -12.88 1.81 23.63
C PHE A 304 -11.70 2.65 24.13
N LEU A 305 -11.58 2.88 25.44
CA LEU A 305 -10.54 3.76 25.99
C LEU A 305 -9.26 2.98 26.31
N ILE A 306 -8.18 3.21 25.55
CA ILE A 306 -6.90 2.50 25.71
C ILE A 306 -6.31 2.72 27.11
N GLU A 307 -6.40 3.93 27.65
CA GLU A 307 -5.91 4.25 29.02
C GLU A 307 -6.49 3.30 30.09
N ARG A 308 -7.71 2.80 29.90
CA ARG A 308 -8.40 1.95 30.88
C ARG A 308 -8.18 0.46 30.67
N HIS A 309 -8.00 0.04 29.42
CA HIS A 309 -8.05 -1.36 29.02
C HIS A 309 -6.74 -1.89 28.44
N GLY A 310 -5.81 -1.02 28.10
CA GLY A 310 -4.52 -1.35 27.49
C GLY A 310 -4.59 -1.52 25.98
N VAL A 311 -3.41 -1.51 25.34
CA VAL A 311 -3.24 -1.61 23.89
C VAL A 311 -3.63 -3.00 23.37
N ALA A 312 -3.17 -4.07 24.02
CA ALA A 312 -3.45 -5.44 23.59
C ALA A 312 -4.96 -5.71 23.45
N ALA A 313 -5.75 -5.34 24.46
CA ALA A 313 -7.20 -5.48 24.41
C ALA A 313 -7.85 -4.56 23.36
N ALA A 314 -7.25 -3.40 23.06
CA ALA A 314 -7.74 -2.52 22.02
C ALA A 314 -7.52 -3.10 20.62
N VAL A 315 -6.39 -3.78 20.39
CA VAL A 315 -6.07 -4.49 19.14
C VAL A 315 -7.03 -5.67 18.94
N ASP A 316 -7.24 -6.49 19.99
CA ASP A 316 -8.13 -7.65 19.93
C ASP A 316 -9.60 -7.28 19.62
N GLU A 317 -10.07 -6.14 20.14
CA GLU A 317 -11.44 -5.69 19.98
C GLU A 317 -11.65 -4.79 18.75
N LEU A 318 -10.58 -4.26 18.15
CA LEU A 318 -10.66 -3.34 17.02
C LEU A 318 -11.41 -4.00 15.86
N SER A 319 -12.47 -3.33 15.42
CA SER A 319 -13.37 -3.83 14.39
C SER A 319 -14.16 -2.69 13.78
N ASP A 320 -15.01 -2.99 12.81
CA ASP A 320 -15.96 -2.01 12.26
C ASP A 320 -16.91 -1.44 13.31
N SER A 321 -17.08 -2.08 14.46
CA SER A 321 -18.01 -1.67 15.51
C SER A 321 -17.33 -1.03 16.72
N VAL A 322 -16.05 -1.32 16.98
CA VAL A 322 -15.33 -0.86 18.17
C VAL A 322 -14.19 0.05 17.73
N VAL A 323 -14.12 1.23 18.35
CA VAL A 323 -13.16 2.28 17.98
C VAL A 323 -12.30 2.63 19.20
N PRO A 324 -11.01 2.24 19.20
CA PRO A 324 -10.04 2.64 20.21
C PRO A 324 -9.84 4.16 20.24
N ILE A 325 -9.70 4.69 21.44
CA ILE A 325 -9.43 6.11 21.70
C ILE A 325 -8.23 6.19 22.63
N LEU A 326 -7.26 7.01 22.22
CA LEU A 326 -6.07 7.31 23.01
C LEU A 326 -5.81 8.80 23.08
N ARG A 327 -5.01 9.19 24.07
CA ARG A 327 -4.59 10.57 24.31
C ARG A 327 -3.15 10.72 23.87
N THR A 328 -2.84 11.74 23.07
CA THR A 328 -1.50 11.95 22.53
C THR A 328 -1.01 13.39 22.62
N SER A 329 0.31 13.55 22.64
CA SER A 329 0.97 14.82 22.42
C SER A 329 2.28 14.59 21.67
N ALA A 330 2.42 15.23 20.51
CA ALA A 330 3.67 15.26 19.76
C ALA A 330 4.78 16.05 20.48
N VAL A 331 4.42 16.97 21.39
CA VAL A 331 5.38 17.81 22.12
C VAL A 331 5.96 17.08 23.33
N THR A 332 5.11 16.36 24.08
CA THR A 332 5.55 15.60 25.27
C THR A 332 5.81 14.12 24.99
N MET A 333 5.61 13.66 23.75
CA MET A 333 5.63 12.26 23.32
C MET A 333 4.62 11.36 24.05
N THR A 334 3.67 11.94 24.79
CA THR A 334 2.64 11.17 25.49
C THR A 334 1.78 10.42 24.48
N GLY A 335 1.50 9.14 24.72
CA GLY A 335 0.62 8.34 23.88
C GLY A 335 1.26 7.77 22.61
N LEU A 336 2.53 8.11 22.30
CA LEU A 336 3.20 7.65 21.08
C LEU A 336 3.71 6.21 21.22
N ASP A 337 4.26 5.84 22.38
CA ASP A 337 4.67 4.45 22.64
C ASP A 337 3.46 3.48 22.56
N GLU A 338 2.28 3.93 23.02
CA GLU A 338 1.04 3.16 22.88
C GLU A 338 0.55 3.08 21.43
N LEU A 339 0.79 4.10 20.59
CA LEU A 339 0.52 4.03 19.16
C LEU A 339 1.48 3.09 18.45
N ASP A 340 2.77 3.17 18.74
CA ASP A 340 3.79 2.28 18.18
C ASP A 340 3.46 0.83 18.50
N SER A 341 3.21 0.53 19.78
CA SER A 341 2.80 -0.82 20.23
C SER A 341 1.51 -1.30 19.54
N MET A 342 0.57 -0.38 19.28
CA MET A 342 -0.67 -0.71 18.59
C MET A 342 -0.38 -1.03 17.12
N PHE A 343 0.29 -0.14 16.40
CA PHE A 343 0.58 -0.32 14.97
C PHE A 343 1.47 -1.53 14.69
N GLU A 344 2.42 -1.83 15.58
CA GLU A 344 3.23 -3.05 15.54
C GLU A 344 2.37 -4.32 15.65
N SER A 345 1.27 -4.28 16.41
CA SER A 345 0.40 -5.44 16.65
C SER A 345 -0.78 -5.56 15.69
N LEU A 346 -1.06 -4.52 14.88
CA LEU A 346 -2.25 -4.47 14.03
C LEU A 346 -2.06 -5.28 12.74
N PRO A 347 -2.88 -6.31 12.46
CA PRO A 347 -2.73 -7.14 11.27
C PRO A 347 -3.00 -6.37 9.97
N LYS A 348 -2.55 -6.90 8.83
CA LYS A 348 -3.05 -6.45 7.53
C LYS A 348 -4.55 -6.71 7.45
N THR A 349 -5.35 -5.75 6.96
CA THR A 349 -6.81 -5.92 6.84
C THR A 349 -7.24 -6.28 5.42
N THR A 350 -6.34 -6.08 4.44
CA THR A 350 -6.59 -6.41 3.04
C THR A 350 -6.39 -7.92 2.80
N ASN A 351 -7.47 -8.66 2.50
CA ASN A 351 -7.35 -10.04 2.05
C ASN A 351 -6.76 -10.14 0.63
N HIS A 352 -5.83 -11.07 0.44
CA HIS A 352 -5.27 -11.48 -0.85
C HIS A 352 -6.24 -12.36 -1.68
N ASP A 353 -7.54 -12.03 -1.71
CA ASP A 353 -8.55 -12.88 -2.37
C ASP A 353 -8.43 -12.92 -3.91
N ARG A 354 -7.53 -12.12 -4.50
CA ARG A 354 -7.29 -12.08 -5.96
C ARG A 354 -5.81 -12.23 -6.26
N ASP A 355 -5.47 -13.30 -6.98
CA ASP A 355 -4.11 -13.62 -7.42
C ASP A 355 -3.61 -12.64 -8.50
N ASP A 356 -4.51 -12.12 -9.34
CA ASP A 356 -4.10 -11.28 -10.47
C ASP A 356 -3.69 -9.86 -10.04
N PHE A 357 -2.56 -9.41 -10.58
CA PHE A 357 -2.04 -8.08 -10.34
C PHE A 357 -3.03 -6.98 -10.73
N ARG A 358 -3.15 -5.95 -9.88
CA ARG A 358 -3.88 -4.73 -10.22
C ARG A 358 -3.30 -3.55 -9.48
N MET A 359 -3.04 -2.45 -10.17
CA MET A 359 -2.66 -1.19 -9.54
C MET A 359 -3.37 -0.02 -10.21
N TYR A 360 -4.11 0.77 -9.44
CA TYR A 360 -4.68 2.03 -9.92
C TYR A 360 -3.63 3.14 -9.84
N ILE A 361 -3.50 3.91 -10.93
CA ILE A 361 -2.51 4.98 -11.06
C ILE A 361 -3.02 6.23 -10.35
N ASP A 362 -2.22 6.74 -9.42
CA ASP A 362 -2.49 7.94 -8.65
C ASP A 362 -1.62 9.14 -9.08
N ARG A 363 -0.37 8.88 -9.47
CA ARG A 363 0.60 9.89 -9.92
C ARG A 363 1.46 9.37 -11.07
N THR A 364 2.00 10.30 -11.85
CA THR A 364 2.91 10.04 -12.95
C THR A 364 4.17 10.88 -12.78
N TYR A 365 5.30 10.35 -13.24
CA TYR A 365 6.57 11.07 -13.23
C TYR A 365 7.34 10.77 -14.52
N SER A 366 7.97 11.81 -15.07
CA SER A 366 8.97 11.65 -16.12
C SER A 366 10.36 11.77 -15.50
N VAL A 367 11.07 10.64 -15.38
CA VAL A 367 12.38 10.58 -14.73
C VAL A 367 13.46 10.46 -15.80
N THR A 368 14.39 11.41 -15.81
CA THR A 368 15.48 11.44 -16.79
C THR A 368 16.32 10.17 -16.70
N GLY A 369 16.44 9.45 -17.82
CA GLY A 369 17.18 8.19 -17.91
C GLY A 369 16.40 6.93 -17.54
N VAL A 370 15.23 7.07 -16.89
CA VAL A 370 14.35 5.95 -16.53
C VAL A 370 13.14 5.89 -17.47
N GLY A 371 12.51 7.03 -17.74
CA GLY A 371 11.32 7.15 -18.60
C GLY A 371 10.06 7.49 -17.81
N ALA A 372 8.91 7.05 -18.31
CA ALA A 372 7.61 7.21 -17.67
C ALA A 372 7.51 6.31 -16.43
N VAL A 373 7.06 6.86 -15.32
CA VAL A 373 6.84 6.14 -14.06
C VAL A 373 5.39 6.34 -13.63
N ALA A 374 4.66 5.24 -13.46
CA ALA A 374 3.32 5.24 -12.88
C ALA A 374 3.42 4.88 -11.41
N SER A 375 2.79 5.66 -10.53
CA SER A 375 2.79 5.42 -9.08
C SER A 375 1.38 5.24 -8.56
N GLY A 376 1.22 4.27 -7.66
CA GLY A 376 -0.04 3.90 -7.05
C GLY A 376 0.16 2.88 -5.93
N THR A 377 -0.95 2.44 -5.36
CA THR A 377 -0.97 1.33 -4.40
C THR A 377 -1.39 0.05 -5.12
N VAL A 378 -0.62 -1.02 -4.98
CA VAL A 378 -1.00 -2.33 -5.53
C VAL A 378 -2.27 -2.80 -4.83
N GLY A 379 -3.33 -3.04 -5.60
CA GLY A 379 -4.63 -3.43 -5.09
C GLY A 379 -4.82 -4.93 -4.95
N SER A 380 -4.20 -5.74 -5.80
CA SER A 380 -4.23 -7.20 -5.75
C SER A 380 -3.03 -7.80 -6.48
N GLY A 381 -2.76 -9.07 -6.23
CA GLY A 381 -1.67 -9.83 -6.83
C GLY A 381 -0.29 -9.21 -6.60
N SER A 382 0.63 -9.53 -7.52
CA SER A 382 2.02 -9.14 -7.44
C SER A 382 2.58 -8.78 -8.81
N VAL A 383 3.61 -7.93 -8.85
CA VAL A 383 4.33 -7.54 -10.05
C VAL A 383 5.83 -7.61 -9.83
N GLU A 384 6.56 -8.05 -10.84
CA GLU A 384 8.01 -8.14 -10.87
C GLU A 384 8.62 -7.30 -12.00
N ALA A 385 9.90 -6.97 -11.84
CA ALA A 385 10.66 -6.36 -12.92
C ALA A 385 10.76 -7.29 -14.13
N GLY A 386 10.37 -6.81 -15.30
CA GLY A 386 10.33 -7.57 -16.55
C GLY A 386 8.92 -8.05 -16.95
N ASP A 387 7.93 -7.94 -16.07
CA ASP A 387 6.55 -8.33 -16.38
C ASP A 387 5.97 -7.53 -17.54
N GLU A 388 5.18 -8.24 -18.37
CA GLU A 388 4.33 -7.62 -19.38
C GLU A 388 2.97 -7.31 -18.78
N LEU A 389 2.60 -6.03 -18.82
CA LEU A 389 1.34 -5.51 -18.32
C LEU A 389 0.60 -4.78 -19.43
N GLN A 390 -0.63 -4.39 -19.16
CA GLN A 390 -1.39 -3.45 -19.95
C GLN A 390 -1.83 -2.27 -19.10
N ILE A 391 -1.77 -1.06 -19.68
CA ILE A 391 -2.14 0.20 -19.04
C ILE A 391 -3.38 0.80 -19.69
N GLY A 392 -4.34 1.26 -18.89
CA GLY A 392 -5.55 1.90 -19.39
C GLY A 392 -6.63 2.06 -18.30
N PRO A 393 -7.85 2.50 -18.63
CA PRO A 393 -8.31 2.77 -19.98
C PRO A 393 -7.70 4.03 -20.58
N MET A 394 -7.34 3.94 -21.85
CA MET A 394 -7.00 5.07 -22.71
C MET A 394 -8.26 5.92 -23.00
N PRO A 395 -8.14 7.13 -23.58
CA PRO A 395 -9.32 7.96 -23.89
C PRO A 395 -10.39 7.30 -24.77
N ASP A 396 -10.01 6.31 -25.58
CA ASP A 396 -10.91 5.51 -26.41
C ASP A 396 -11.45 4.25 -25.71
N GLY A 397 -11.07 4.02 -24.45
CA GLY A 397 -11.44 2.85 -23.65
C GLY A 397 -10.50 1.65 -23.80
N SER A 398 -9.51 1.72 -24.70
CA SER A 398 -8.56 0.62 -24.93
C SER A 398 -7.49 0.52 -23.85
N PHE A 399 -6.78 -0.60 -23.82
CA PHE A 399 -5.59 -0.82 -22.99
C PHE A 399 -4.38 -1.03 -23.89
N ARG A 400 -3.20 -0.60 -23.44
CA ARG A 400 -1.95 -0.67 -24.21
C ARG A 400 -0.92 -1.50 -23.46
N ASP A 401 -0.26 -2.40 -24.18
CA ASP A 401 0.81 -3.22 -23.62
C ASP A 401 2.02 -2.35 -23.21
N VAL A 402 2.56 -2.67 -22.04
CA VAL A 402 3.74 -2.04 -21.44
C VAL A 402 4.59 -3.09 -20.74
N GLU A 403 5.88 -2.81 -20.56
CA GLU A 403 6.82 -3.68 -19.86
C GLU A 403 7.32 -2.97 -18.60
N VAL A 404 7.35 -3.71 -17.49
CA VAL A 404 7.88 -3.24 -16.20
C VAL A 404 9.41 -3.20 -16.27
N ARG A 405 10.01 -2.01 -16.14
CA ARG A 405 11.48 -1.86 -16.13
C ARG A 405 12.09 -2.01 -14.75
N SER A 406 11.45 -1.40 -13.76
CA SER A 406 11.91 -1.39 -12.37
C SER A 406 10.78 -0.94 -11.46
N ILE A 407 10.79 -1.43 -10.23
CA ILE A 407 9.83 -1.06 -9.20
C ILE A 407 10.59 -0.35 -8.07
N GLU A 408 10.05 0.76 -7.59
CA GLU A 408 10.62 1.51 -6.48
C GLU A 408 9.56 1.74 -5.39
N MET A 409 9.89 1.39 -4.15
CA MET A 409 9.12 1.71 -2.94
C MET A 409 9.91 2.71 -2.10
N HIS A 410 9.35 3.88 -1.81
CA HIS A 410 10.00 4.89 -0.95
C HIS A 410 11.47 5.21 -1.31
N TYR A 411 11.82 5.22 -2.61
CA TYR A 411 13.17 5.41 -3.16
C TYR A 411 14.15 4.24 -2.97
N HIS A 412 13.67 3.10 -2.47
CA HIS A 412 14.36 1.82 -2.49
C HIS A 412 13.87 1.02 -3.70
N ARG A 413 14.79 0.36 -4.41
CA ARG A 413 14.43 -0.51 -5.54
C ARG A 413 14.05 -1.89 -5.01
N VAL A 414 12.96 -2.43 -5.53
CA VAL A 414 12.50 -3.77 -5.18
C VAL A 414 12.29 -4.56 -6.47
N ASP A 415 12.58 -5.86 -6.43
CA ASP A 415 12.40 -6.73 -7.59
C ASP A 415 10.94 -7.14 -7.78
N ARG A 416 10.18 -7.19 -6.69
CA ARG A 416 8.78 -7.58 -6.62
C ARG A 416 7.98 -6.66 -5.71
N ALA A 417 6.73 -6.38 -6.08
CA ALA A 417 5.78 -5.67 -5.23
C ALA A 417 4.42 -6.37 -5.22
N GLU A 418 3.81 -6.43 -4.05
CA GLU A 418 2.56 -7.13 -3.79
C GLU A 418 1.46 -6.18 -3.31
N ALA A 419 0.22 -6.70 -3.23
CA ALA A 419 -0.94 -5.98 -2.73
C ALA A 419 -0.68 -5.23 -1.42
N GLY A 420 -1.19 -4.00 -1.33
CA GLY A 420 -0.99 -3.10 -0.19
C GLY A 420 0.26 -2.21 -0.29
N ARG A 421 1.21 -2.52 -1.17
CA ARG A 421 2.44 -1.72 -1.30
C ARG A 421 2.22 -0.47 -2.15
N ILE A 422 2.75 0.68 -1.68
CA ILE A 422 2.80 1.92 -2.45
C ILE A 422 4.10 1.95 -3.26
N VAL A 423 3.98 1.92 -4.58
CA VAL A 423 5.13 1.78 -5.49
C VAL A 423 5.11 2.78 -6.63
N GLY A 424 6.29 3.02 -7.19
CA GLY A 424 6.49 3.63 -8.50
C GLY A 424 7.02 2.58 -9.47
N ILE A 425 6.32 2.36 -10.57
CA ILE A 425 6.68 1.40 -11.61
C ILE A 425 7.16 2.16 -12.83
N ALA A 426 8.44 1.99 -13.18
CA ALA A 426 8.97 2.51 -14.43
C ALA A 426 8.51 1.65 -15.60
N LEU A 427 7.90 2.28 -16.61
CA LEU A 427 7.27 1.59 -17.72
C LEU A 427 8.01 1.83 -19.03
N LYS A 428 7.99 0.82 -19.89
CA LYS A 428 8.41 0.87 -21.30
C LYS A 428 7.20 0.67 -22.19
N GLY A 429 7.17 1.38 -23.32
CA GLY A 429 6.07 1.28 -24.30
C GLY A 429 4.99 2.36 -24.16
N VAL A 430 5.13 3.25 -23.17
CA VAL A 430 4.24 4.39 -22.95
C VAL A 430 5.05 5.64 -22.58
N ASP A 431 4.58 6.79 -23.06
CA ASP A 431 5.11 8.10 -22.68
C ASP A 431 4.33 8.65 -21.49
N GLU A 432 4.98 9.42 -20.62
CA GLU A 432 4.34 9.92 -19.39
C GLU A 432 3.12 10.80 -19.67
N GLU A 433 3.10 11.51 -20.80
CA GLU A 433 1.98 12.35 -21.23
C GLU A 433 0.71 11.55 -21.60
N ASP A 434 0.86 10.27 -21.92
CA ASP A 434 -0.25 9.35 -22.21
C ASP A 434 -0.79 8.70 -20.93
N ILE A 435 -0.09 8.81 -19.80
CA ILE A 435 -0.50 8.22 -18.53
C ILE A 435 -1.31 9.25 -17.76
N GLU A 436 -2.50 8.86 -17.34
CA GLU A 436 -3.37 9.71 -16.53
C GLU A 436 -3.82 9.01 -15.25
N ARG A 437 -4.05 9.83 -14.22
CA ARG A 437 -4.66 9.38 -12.97
C ARG A 437 -6.05 8.79 -13.24
N GLY A 438 -6.36 7.68 -12.57
CA GLY A 438 -7.60 6.94 -12.77
C GLY A 438 -7.47 5.76 -13.75
N MET A 439 -6.38 5.70 -14.51
CA MET A 439 -5.96 4.48 -15.21
C MET A 439 -5.51 3.41 -14.21
N ALA A 440 -5.34 2.20 -14.70
CA ALA A 440 -4.88 1.02 -13.99
C ALA A 440 -3.83 0.27 -14.81
N LEU A 441 -2.99 -0.48 -14.10
CA LEU A 441 -2.11 -1.50 -14.63
C LEU A 441 -2.66 -2.87 -14.28
N LEU A 442 -2.64 -3.77 -15.25
CA LEU A 442 -3.17 -5.14 -15.19
C LEU A 442 -2.23 -6.09 -15.95
N PRO A 443 -2.23 -7.40 -15.65
CA PRO A 443 -1.55 -8.42 -16.47
C PRO A 443 -1.93 -8.33 -17.95
N ALA A 444 -0.98 -8.54 -18.85
CA ALA A 444 -1.19 -8.41 -20.30
C ALA A 444 -2.23 -9.40 -20.87
N GLU A 445 -2.41 -10.54 -20.22
CA GLU A 445 -3.36 -11.59 -20.58
C GLU A 445 -4.82 -11.27 -20.21
N ASN A 446 -5.04 -10.25 -19.38
CA ASN A 446 -6.39 -9.84 -19.02
C ASN A 446 -7.14 -9.22 -20.21
N ASP A 447 -8.47 -9.35 -20.21
CA ASP A 447 -9.35 -8.68 -21.19
C ASP A 447 -10.29 -7.71 -20.44
N PRO A 448 -9.75 -6.60 -19.89
CA PRO A 448 -10.52 -5.67 -19.10
C PRO A 448 -11.51 -4.88 -19.95
N THR A 449 -12.73 -4.70 -19.42
CA THR A 449 -13.73 -3.83 -20.04
C THR A 449 -13.78 -2.50 -19.30
N ALA A 450 -13.48 -1.42 -20.02
CA ALA A 450 -13.72 -0.07 -19.53
C ALA A 450 -15.21 0.26 -19.65
N VAL A 451 -15.81 0.84 -18.61
CA VAL A 451 -17.23 1.19 -18.58
C VAL A 451 -17.43 2.69 -18.39
N ARG A 452 -18.51 3.19 -18.97
CA ARG A 452 -18.95 4.58 -18.80
C ARG A 452 -20.06 4.72 -17.76
N SER A 453 -20.77 3.64 -17.47
CA SER A 453 -21.85 3.61 -16.48
C SER A 453 -21.77 2.35 -15.64
N PHE A 454 -22.28 2.44 -14.42
CA PHE A 454 -22.42 1.32 -13.50
C PHE A 454 -23.66 1.53 -12.61
N GLU A 455 -24.21 0.44 -12.08
CA GLU A 455 -25.24 0.50 -11.04
C GLU A 455 -24.58 0.51 -9.66
N ALA A 456 -25.18 1.24 -8.73
CA ALA A 456 -24.69 1.32 -7.37
C ALA A 456 -25.81 1.46 -6.33
N GLU A 457 -25.55 0.89 -5.16
CA GLU A 457 -26.26 1.25 -3.94
C GLU A 457 -25.69 2.58 -3.40
N ILE A 458 -26.55 3.54 -3.13
CA ILE A 458 -26.22 4.91 -2.73
C ILE A 458 -26.78 5.16 -1.34
N MET A 459 -25.91 5.63 -0.44
CA MET A 459 -26.31 6.19 0.86
C MET A 459 -26.06 7.70 0.85
N VAL A 460 -27.12 8.49 1.04
CA VAL A 460 -27.03 9.95 1.10
C VAL A 460 -26.69 10.37 2.53
N LEU A 461 -25.57 11.07 2.71
CA LEU A 461 -25.17 11.60 4.00
C LEU A 461 -26.08 12.75 4.44
N ASN A 462 -26.07 13.05 5.74
CA ASN A 462 -26.97 14.05 6.32
C ASN A 462 -26.61 15.48 5.87
N HIS A 463 -27.25 15.93 4.79
CA HIS A 463 -27.07 17.26 4.19
C HIS A 463 -28.38 17.80 3.62
N PRO A 464 -28.51 19.05 3.18
CA PRO A 464 -29.79 19.56 2.66
C PRO A 464 -30.06 19.27 1.16
N THR A 465 -29.09 18.77 0.40
CA THR A 465 -29.26 18.55 -1.06
C THR A 465 -30.18 17.35 -1.31
N ARG A 466 -30.97 17.40 -2.39
CA ARG A 466 -31.75 16.26 -2.87
C ARG A 466 -31.09 15.72 -4.13
N ILE A 467 -30.84 14.43 -4.17
CA ILE A 467 -30.33 13.75 -5.36
C ILE A 467 -31.54 13.43 -6.23
N ARG A 468 -31.55 13.91 -7.47
CA ARG A 468 -32.61 13.67 -8.45
C ARG A 468 -31.98 13.12 -9.73
N ASP A 469 -32.81 12.61 -10.61
CA ASP A 469 -32.41 12.31 -11.98
C ASP A 469 -31.68 13.52 -12.63
N GLY A 470 -30.52 13.25 -13.23
CA GLY A 470 -29.65 14.27 -13.81
C GLY A 470 -28.79 15.04 -12.80
N TYR A 471 -28.69 14.61 -11.53
CA TYR A 471 -27.81 15.25 -10.56
C TYR A 471 -26.33 15.01 -10.94
N GLU A 472 -25.53 16.08 -10.96
CA GLU A 472 -24.15 16.04 -11.45
C GLU A 472 -23.08 16.33 -10.38
N PRO A 473 -22.81 15.39 -9.45
CA PRO A 473 -21.72 15.53 -8.49
C PRO A 473 -20.38 15.10 -9.11
N VAL A 474 -19.31 15.27 -8.33
CA VAL A 474 -18.02 14.61 -8.59
C VAL A 474 -17.95 13.33 -7.78
N VAL A 475 -17.75 12.19 -8.43
CA VAL A 475 -17.45 10.89 -7.81
C VAL A 475 -15.95 10.71 -7.67
N HIS A 476 -15.53 10.18 -6.52
CA HIS A 476 -14.18 9.68 -6.23
C HIS A 476 -14.28 8.18 -6.07
N LEU A 477 -13.77 7.43 -7.05
CA LEU A 477 -13.80 5.97 -7.10
C LEU A 477 -12.37 5.50 -7.36
N GLN A 478 -11.80 4.73 -6.44
CA GLN A 478 -10.36 4.42 -6.44
C GLN A 478 -9.52 5.70 -6.62
N THR A 479 -8.63 5.76 -7.61
CA THR A 479 -7.88 6.97 -7.93
C THR A 479 -8.62 7.92 -8.87
N ALA A 480 -9.72 7.51 -9.50
CA ALA A 480 -10.49 8.34 -10.42
C ALA A 480 -11.31 9.43 -9.69
N SER A 481 -11.42 10.60 -10.31
CA SER A 481 -12.22 11.74 -9.80
C SER A 481 -12.86 12.49 -10.96
N GLU A 482 -14.12 12.21 -11.27
CA GLU A 482 -14.81 12.78 -12.42
C GLU A 482 -16.22 13.26 -12.08
N ALA A 483 -16.72 14.24 -12.83
CA ALA A 483 -18.14 14.59 -12.80
C ALA A 483 -18.97 13.46 -13.43
N VAL A 484 -20.04 13.07 -12.75
CA VAL A 484 -20.93 12.00 -13.19
C VAL A 484 -22.36 12.51 -13.31
N ILE A 485 -23.26 11.68 -13.84
CA ILE A 485 -24.70 11.91 -13.82
C ILE A 485 -25.35 10.78 -13.02
N PHE A 486 -26.19 11.13 -12.05
CA PHE A 486 -26.97 10.18 -11.27
C PHE A 486 -28.37 10.00 -11.86
N HIS A 487 -28.80 8.75 -11.97
CA HIS A 487 -30.15 8.35 -12.34
C HIS A 487 -30.71 7.45 -11.23
N PRO A 488 -31.30 8.01 -10.15
CA PRO A 488 -31.89 7.22 -9.08
C PRO A 488 -33.12 6.46 -9.56
N ASP A 489 -33.25 5.19 -9.20
CA ASP A 489 -34.32 4.31 -9.69
C ASP A 489 -35.72 4.77 -9.26
N GLU A 490 -35.83 5.27 -8.02
CA GLU A 490 -37.06 5.86 -7.49
C GLU A 490 -37.20 7.37 -7.83
N GLY A 491 -36.38 7.87 -8.76
CA GLY A 491 -36.37 9.24 -9.28
C GLY A 491 -35.73 10.28 -8.35
N GLN A 492 -35.58 9.99 -7.06
CA GLN A 492 -34.86 10.84 -6.12
C GLN A 492 -34.37 10.08 -4.88
N LEU A 493 -33.32 10.59 -4.25
CA LEU A 493 -32.87 10.19 -2.90
C LEU A 493 -32.80 11.43 -1.99
N LEU A 494 -33.32 11.30 -0.76
CA LEU A 494 -33.31 12.32 0.28
C LEU A 494 -32.15 12.10 1.25
N PRO A 495 -31.82 13.10 2.08
CA PRO A 495 -30.78 12.97 3.09
C PRO A 495 -31.09 11.86 4.10
N GLY A 496 -30.14 10.94 4.28
CA GLY A 496 -30.31 9.75 5.12
C GLY A 496 -30.94 8.55 4.40
N ASP A 497 -31.41 8.71 3.16
CA ASP A 497 -31.93 7.59 2.38
C ASP A 497 -30.79 6.67 1.91
N THR A 498 -31.13 5.40 1.77
CA THR A 498 -30.36 4.42 0.99
C THR A 498 -31.23 3.96 -0.16
N GLY A 499 -30.67 3.83 -1.36
CA GLY A 499 -31.37 3.35 -2.55
C GLY A 499 -30.43 3.13 -3.71
N THR A 500 -30.94 2.68 -4.85
CA THR A 500 -30.14 2.35 -6.03
C THR A 500 -30.15 3.47 -7.07
N ALA A 501 -29.06 3.61 -7.79
CA ALA A 501 -28.94 4.53 -8.92
C ALA A 501 -27.98 4.00 -9.98
N THR A 502 -28.27 4.29 -11.24
CA THR A 502 -27.26 4.25 -12.30
C THR A 502 -26.40 5.51 -12.23
N VAL A 503 -25.08 5.35 -12.33
CA VAL A 503 -24.10 6.44 -12.32
C VAL A 503 -23.34 6.43 -13.64
N GLU A 504 -23.34 7.54 -14.37
CA GLU A 504 -22.65 7.69 -15.67
C GLU A 504 -21.48 8.67 -15.57
N PHE A 505 -20.28 8.27 -15.98
CA PHE A 505 -19.14 9.16 -16.20
C PHE A 505 -19.37 10.05 -17.43
N LYS A 506 -19.18 11.36 -17.26
CA LYS A 506 -19.49 12.33 -18.32
C LYS A 506 -18.49 12.30 -19.47
N PHE A 507 -17.22 12.07 -19.19
CA PHE A 507 -16.12 12.34 -20.12
C PHE A 507 -15.33 11.09 -20.51
N ARG A 508 -15.01 10.21 -19.55
CA ARG A 508 -14.13 9.07 -19.78
C ARG A 508 -14.78 7.74 -19.39
N GLN A 509 -14.16 6.66 -19.85
CA GLN A 509 -14.45 5.31 -19.40
C GLN A 509 -13.40 4.92 -18.36
N TYR A 510 -13.80 4.17 -17.35
CA TYR A 510 -12.91 3.72 -16.27
C TYR A 510 -13.02 2.21 -16.07
N LEU A 511 -11.97 1.63 -15.50
CA LEU A 511 -12.00 0.26 -14.99
C LEU A 511 -12.75 0.25 -13.66
N VAL A 512 -14.02 -0.17 -13.70
CA VAL A 512 -14.89 -0.28 -12.53
C VAL A 512 -15.21 -1.74 -12.28
N GLU A 513 -15.28 -2.12 -11.00
CA GLU A 513 -15.62 -3.47 -10.56
C GLU A 513 -16.72 -3.44 -9.51
N GLU A 514 -17.51 -4.52 -9.47
CA GLU A 514 -18.48 -4.74 -8.39
C GLU A 514 -17.81 -4.74 -7.01
N GLY A 515 -18.53 -4.21 -6.02
CA GLY A 515 -18.04 -4.05 -4.65
C GLY A 515 -17.17 -2.81 -4.42
N GLN A 516 -16.75 -2.11 -5.48
CA GLN A 516 -15.97 -0.88 -5.30
C GLN A 516 -16.79 0.21 -4.63
N ARG A 517 -16.20 0.83 -3.62
CA ARG A 517 -16.82 1.94 -2.89
C ARG A 517 -16.37 3.27 -3.46
N PHE A 518 -17.24 4.25 -3.41
CA PHE A 518 -16.95 5.60 -3.86
C PHE A 518 -17.64 6.66 -2.99
N VAL A 519 -17.08 7.87 -3.03
CA VAL A 519 -17.65 9.05 -2.38
C VAL A 519 -18.06 10.03 -3.45
N PHE A 520 -19.25 10.60 -3.37
CA PHE A 520 -19.68 11.67 -4.27
C PHE A 520 -19.88 12.98 -3.53
N ARG A 521 -19.53 14.09 -4.20
CA ARG A 521 -19.49 15.42 -3.57
C ARG A 521 -19.89 16.54 -4.50
N GLU A 522 -20.33 17.64 -3.89
CA GLU A 522 -20.54 18.94 -4.51
C GLU A 522 -20.18 20.01 -3.46
N GLY A 523 -18.93 20.49 -3.55
CA GLY A 523 -18.29 21.19 -2.44
C GLY A 523 -17.97 20.21 -1.30
N GLN A 524 -18.96 19.94 -0.46
CA GLN A 524 -18.92 18.95 0.64
C GLN A 524 -19.32 17.55 0.17
N SER A 525 -18.95 16.53 0.94
CA SER A 525 -19.39 15.15 0.73
C SER A 525 -20.92 15.08 0.80
N LYS A 526 -21.53 14.41 -0.19
CA LYS A 526 -22.98 14.32 -0.35
C LYS A 526 -23.50 12.93 -0.01
N GLY A 527 -22.73 11.93 -0.37
CA GLY A 527 -23.02 10.55 -0.02
C GLY A 527 -21.88 9.64 -0.42
N VAL A 528 -22.14 8.36 -0.22
CA VAL A 528 -21.25 7.27 -0.60
C VAL A 528 -22.06 6.26 -1.40
N GLY A 529 -21.37 5.43 -2.17
CA GLY A 529 -22.01 4.32 -2.83
C GLY A 529 -21.07 3.13 -3.00
N THR A 530 -21.69 1.99 -3.30
CA THR A 530 -21.02 0.73 -3.60
C THR A 530 -21.49 0.27 -4.96
N VAL A 531 -20.57 0.01 -5.88
CA VAL A 531 -20.87 -0.53 -7.21
C VAL A 531 -21.50 -1.91 -7.05
N THR A 532 -22.64 -2.14 -7.67
CA THR A 532 -23.38 -3.39 -7.61
C THR A 532 -23.38 -4.15 -8.94
N ASP A 533 -23.26 -3.46 -10.06
CA ASP A 533 -23.22 -4.08 -11.40
C ASP A 533 -22.48 -3.15 -12.39
N VAL A 534 -21.72 -3.74 -13.32
CA VAL A 534 -20.95 -3.01 -14.35
C VAL A 534 -21.34 -3.39 -15.79
N THR A 535 -22.34 -4.25 -15.96
CA THR A 535 -22.82 -4.73 -17.27
C THR A 535 -23.85 -3.81 -17.92
N THR A 536 -24.31 -2.78 -17.21
CA THR A 536 -25.36 -1.86 -17.65
C THR A 536 -24.90 -1.01 -18.84
N HIS A 537 -25.36 -1.39 -20.04
CA HIS A 537 -25.33 -0.53 -21.22
C HIS A 537 -26.50 0.45 -21.17
N ILE A 538 -26.23 1.73 -20.97
CA ILE A 538 -27.19 2.76 -21.35
C ILE A 538 -27.17 2.81 -22.88
N ASP A 539 -28.21 2.27 -23.52
CA ASP A 539 -28.52 2.59 -24.91
C ASP A 539 -28.73 4.10 -24.98
N LEU A 540 -27.73 4.82 -25.48
CA LEU A 540 -27.84 6.23 -25.85
C LEU A 540 -28.75 6.34 -27.07
N SER A 541 -30.04 6.11 -26.89
CA SER A 541 -31.09 6.49 -27.83
C SER A 541 -31.59 7.89 -27.48
N ASP A 542 -31.25 8.81 -28.39
CA ASP A 542 -31.68 10.20 -28.60
C ASP A 542 -30.97 11.35 -27.84
#